data_AF-A0A067GYW4-F1
#
_entry.id   AF-A0A067GYW4-F1
#
_cell.length_a   1.000
_cell.length_b   1.000
_cell.length_c   1.000
_cell.angle_alpha   90.00
_cell.angle_beta   90.00
_cell.angle_gamma   90.00
#
_symmetry.space_group_name_H-M   'P 1'
#
loop_
_entity.id
_entity.type
_entity.pdbx_description
1 polymer ?
#
loop_
_entity_poly.entity_id
_entity_poly.type
_entity_poly.pdbx_seq_one_letter_code
_entity_poly.pdbx_strand_id
1 'polypeptide(L)'
;MALNNGIRSVSKLLASSQSLVPSSVNRAFHSTGVKRMGGHGHDEPYYLHAKHMYNLDRMKHQGLKMSLAVFSAFSIGVGVPIYAVIFQQRKTASG
;
A
#
# COMPACT_ATOMS: atom_id res chain seq x y z
N MET A 1 -39.68 32.42 -20.84
CA MET A 1 -39.74 31.07 -20.21
C MET A 1 -38.30 30.55 -20.13
N ALA A 2 -37.74 29.98 -19.07
CA ALA A 2 -38.13 29.81 -17.67
C ALA A 2 -36.83 29.57 -16.86
N LEU A 3 -36.89 29.98 -15.59
CA LEU A 3 -35.87 30.04 -14.55
C LEU A 3 -35.18 28.70 -14.22
N ASN A 4 -33.91 28.73 -13.78
CA ASN A 4 -33.45 27.87 -12.68
C ASN A 4 -32.21 28.42 -11.95
N ASN A 5 -32.48 29.06 -10.81
CA ASN A 5 -31.54 29.55 -9.80
C ASN A 5 -31.14 28.43 -8.81
N GLY A 6 -30.35 27.46 -9.26
CA GLY A 6 -30.06 26.23 -8.49
C GLY A 6 -28.95 26.31 -7.43
N ILE A 7 -28.27 27.44 -7.20
CA ILE A 7 -27.00 27.46 -6.45
C ILE A 7 -27.06 28.13 -5.07
N ARG A 8 -28.26 28.33 -4.48
CA ARG A 8 -28.37 28.97 -3.14
C ARG A 8 -28.84 28.09 -2.00
N SER A 9 -29.02 26.78 -2.19
CA SER A 9 -29.67 25.92 -1.19
C SER A 9 -28.92 24.64 -0.81
N VAL A 10 -27.61 24.72 -0.52
CA VAL A 10 -26.87 23.61 0.14
C VAL A 10 -26.03 24.09 1.33
N SER A 11 -26.04 25.38 1.67
CA SER A 11 -25.29 25.92 2.81
C SER A 11 -26.02 25.86 4.16
N LYS A 12 -27.23 25.28 4.23
CA LYS A 12 -28.00 25.13 5.49
C LYS A 12 -28.07 23.71 6.05
N LEU A 13 -27.47 22.71 5.38
CA LEU A 13 -27.38 21.33 5.91
C LEU A 13 -26.13 21.08 6.76
N LEU A 14 -25.23 22.06 6.89
CA LEU A 14 -24.06 21.98 7.79
C LEU A 14 -24.36 22.42 9.23
N ALA A 15 -25.58 22.86 9.54
CA ALA A 15 -25.93 23.43 10.84
C ALA A 15 -26.66 22.45 11.80
N SER A 16 -26.94 21.20 11.42
CA SER A 16 -27.53 20.22 12.35
C SER A 16 -26.99 18.80 12.13
N SER A 17 -25.79 18.56 12.63
CA SER A 17 -25.37 17.22 13.06
C SER A 17 -24.50 17.38 14.30
N GLN A 18 -25.16 17.50 15.45
CA GLN A 18 -24.53 17.19 16.72
C GLN A 18 -24.21 15.69 16.74
N SER A 19 -23.01 15.36 17.24
CA SER A 19 -22.51 14.00 17.48
C SER A 19 -22.36 13.17 16.20
N LEU A 20 -21.16 12.80 15.77
CA LEU A 20 -20.35 11.79 16.43
C LEU A 20 -18.88 12.15 16.22
N VAL A 21 -18.19 12.59 17.27
CA VAL A 21 -16.73 12.63 17.29
C VAL A 21 -16.26 11.19 17.12
N PRO A 22 -15.63 10.79 16.00
CA PRO A 22 -14.92 9.52 16.00
C PRO A 22 -13.86 9.64 17.09
N SER A 23 -13.86 8.72 18.06
CA SER A 23 -12.80 8.59 19.04
C SER A 23 -11.47 8.83 18.34
N SER A 24 -10.72 9.82 18.82
CA SER A 24 -9.37 10.09 18.34
C SER A 24 -8.57 8.82 18.56
N VAL A 25 -8.48 8.01 17.50
CA VAL A 25 -7.60 6.84 17.49
C VAL A 25 -6.22 7.41 17.63
N ASN A 26 -5.66 7.24 18.82
CA ASN A 26 -4.32 7.63 19.16
C ASN A 26 -3.37 6.78 18.31
N ARG A 27 -3.14 7.21 17.06
CA ARG A 27 -2.14 6.61 16.17
C ARG A 27 -0.80 7.08 16.72
N ALA A 28 -0.37 6.42 17.80
CA ALA A 28 0.93 6.60 18.38
C ALA A 28 1.96 6.29 17.30
N PHE A 29 2.63 7.33 16.81
CA PHE A 29 3.86 7.16 16.05
C PHE A 29 4.87 6.56 17.01
N HIS A 30 5.11 5.26 16.88
CA HIS A 30 6.18 4.58 17.57
C HIS A 30 7.51 5.12 17.00
N SER A 31 7.97 6.24 17.56
CA SER A 31 9.36 6.64 17.41
C SER A 31 10.19 5.61 18.16
N THR A 32 10.80 4.68 17.43
CA THR A 32 11.83 3.79 17.96
C THR A 32 13.11 4.60 18.17
N GLY A 33 13.04 5.53 19.11
CA GLY A 33 14.13 6.41 19.51
C GLY A 33 15.15 5.66 20.34
N VAL A 34 16.36 5.55 19.78
CA VAL A 34 17.66 5.30 20.42
C VAL A 34 17.85 3.91 21.03
N LYS A 35 18.61 3.08 20.27
CA LYS A 35 19.22 1.83 20.74
C LYS A 35 20.11 2.13 21.95
N ARG A 36 19.79 1.55 23.11
CA ARG A 36 20.62 1.62 24.32
C ARG A 36 21.99 1.00 24.01
N MET A 37 23.04 1.78 24.26
CA MET A 37 24.42 1.37 24.09
C MET A 37 24.86 0.67 25.38
N GLY A 38 25.08 -0.65 25.30
CA GLY A 38 25.66 -1.44 26.39
C GLY A 38 24.77 -2.58 26.89
N GLY A 39 25.23 -3.82 26.70
CA GLY A 39 24.67 -5.00 27.38
C GLY A 39 24.71 -6.27 26.52
N HIS A 40 25.73 -7.10 26.75
CA HIS A 40 25.78 -8.57 26.57
C HIS A 40 24.94 -9.18 25.42
N GLY A 41 25.60 -9.47 24.29
CA GLY A 41 25.01 -9.94 23.04
C GLY A 41 24.45 -11.36 23.08
N HIS A 42 23.19 -11.50 23.50
CA HIS A 42 22.41 -12.73 23.30
C HIS A 42 20.95 -12.50 22.83
N ASP A 43 20.44 -11.26 22.81
CA ASP A 43 19.09 -10.92 22.31
C ASP A 43 19.10 -10.21 20.96
N GLU A 44 20.21 -10.32 20.23
CA GLU A 44 20.35 -9.72 18.92
C GLU A 44 19.67 -10.57 17.84
N PRO A 45 18.80 -9.97 17.00
CA PRO A 45 18.05 -10.71 15.99
C PRO A 45 18.94 -11.60 15.12
N TYR A 46 18.52 -12.84 14.90
CA TYR A 46 19.24 -13.85 14.11
C TYR A 46 19.77 -13.36 12.74
N TYR A 47 19.14 -12.34 12.15
CA TYR A 47 19.55 -11.74 10.88
C TYR A 47 20.74 -10.77 10.97
N LEU A 48 21.14 -10.30 12.16
CA LEU A 48 22.21 -9.31 12.33
C LEU A 48 23.61 -9.94 12.29
N HIS A 49 23.77 -11.15 12.83
CA HIS A 49 25.03 -11.91 12.81
C HIS A 49 24.92 -13.20 12.02
N ALA A 50 24.00 -13.25 11.04
CA ALA A 50 23.85 -14.41 10.18
C ALA A 50 25.12 -14.63 9.34
N LYS A 51 25.58 -15.89 9.26
CA LYS A 51 26.72 -16.26 8.40
C LYS A 51 26.48 -15.98 6.91
N HIS A 52 25.22 -16.00 6.48
CA HIS A 52 24.81 -15.72 5.11
C HIS A 52 23.83 -14.56 5.08
N MET A 53 24.00 -13.65 4.11
CA MET A 53 23.17 -12.44 3.97
C MET A 53 21.69 -12.75 3.75
N TYR A 54 21.39 -13.84 3.04
CA TYR A 54 20.03 -14.35 2.87
C TYR A 54 19.94 -15.77 3.42
N ASN A 55 18.91 -16.02 4.22
CA ASN A 55 18.57 -17.36 4.67
C ASN A 55 17.22 -17.78 4.06
N LEU A 56 17.27 -18.20 2.80
CA LEU A 56 16.09 -18.60 2.04
C LEU A 56 15.51 -19.93 2.53
N ASP A 57 16.35 -20.87 2.98
CA ASP A 57 15.94 -22.20 3.46
C ASP A 57 15.10 -22.15 4.75
N ARG A 58 15.26 -21.09 5.55
CA ARG A 58 14.42 -20.85 6.73
C ARG A 58 13.05 -20.25 6.39
N MET A 59 12.78 -19.94 5.11
CA MET A 59 11.49 -19.36 4.70
C MET A 59 10.41 -20.44 4.60
N LYS A 60 9.37 -20.32 5.43
CA LYS A 60 8.19 -21.20 5.33
C LYS A 60 7.54 -21.06 3.94
N HIS A 61 7.28 -22.21 3.29
CA HIS A 61 6.71 -22.32 1.94
C HIS A 61 7.55 -21.62 0.85
N GLN A 62 8.89 -21.73 0.94
CA GLN A 62 9.82 -21.11 0.00
C GLN A 62 9.50 -21.42 -1.47
N GLY A 63 9.26 -22.68 -1.82
CA GLY A 63 8.95 -23.07 -3.20
C GLY A 63 7.74 -22.32 -3.77
N LEU A 64 6.65 -22.28 -3.01
CA LEU A 64 5.43 -21.56 -3.40
C LEU A 64 5.66 -20.05 -3.53
N LYS A 65 6.40 -19.45 -2.60
CA LYS A 65 6.69 -18.00 -2.63
C LYS A 65 7.57 -17.62 -3.79
N MET A 66 8.62 -18.41 -4.05
CA MET A 66 9.54 -18.15 -5.16
C MET A 66 8.85 -18.37 -6.50
N SER A 67 8.07 -19.44 -6.67
CA SER A 67 7.34 -19.67 -7.92
C SER A 67 6.29 -18.58 -8.18
N LEU A 68 5.55 -18.17 -7.14
CA LEU A 68 4.55 -17.11 -7.25
C LEU A 68 5.21 -15.76 -7.56
N ALA A 69 6.35 -15.46 -6.94
CA ALA A 69 7.11 -14.24 -7.20
C ALA A 69 7.63 -14.18 -8.63
N VAL A 70 8.18 -15.27 -9.16
CA VAL A 70 8.64 -15.33 -10.56
C VAL A 70 7.45 -15.20 -11.51
N PHE A 71 6.37 -15.92 -11.25
CA PHE A 71 5.17 -15.86 -12.08
C PHE A 71 4.54 -14.46 -12.11
N SER A 72 4.47 -13.77 -10.96
CA SER A 72 3.92 -12.42 -10.89
C SER A 72 4.80 -11.40 -11.62
N ALA A 73 6.11 -11.46 -11.42
CA ALA A 73 7.06 -10.59 -12.13
C ALA A 73 6.98 -10.77 -13.65
N PHE A 74 6.92 -12.03 -14.12
CA PHE A 74 6.76 -12.34 -15.54
C PHE A 74 5.41 -11.85 -16.08
N SER A 75 4.32 -12.09 -15.34
CA SER A 75 2.97 -11.68 -15.74
C SER A 75 2.87 -10.15 -15.88
N ILE A 76 3.50 -9.39 -15.00
CA ILE A 76 3.56 -7.92 -15.11
C ILE A 76 4.43 -7.52 -16.32
N GLY A 77 5.59 -8.15 -16.49
CA GLY A 77 6.51 -7.86 -17.60
C GLY A 77 5.89 -8.06 -18.97
N VAL A 78 5.00 -9.04 -19.13
CA VAL A 78 4.30 -9.31 -20.40
C VAL A 78 2.94 -8.61 -20.48
N GLY A 79 2.19 -8.56 -19.38
CA GLY A 79 0.84 -8.01 -19.35
C GLY A 79 0.79 -6.51 -19.60
N VAL A 80 1.74 -5.74 -19.06
CA VAL A 80 1.77 -4.27 -19.22
C VAL A 80 1.97 -3.86 -20.69
N PRO A 81 2.95 -4.40 -21.45
CA PRO A 81 3.09 -4.10 -22.88
C PRO A 81 1.85 -4.46 -23.71
N ILE A 82 1.24 -5.63 -23.49
CA ILE A 82 0.03 -6.04 -24.22
C ILE A 82 -1.11 -5.06 -23.97
N TYR A 83 -1.33 -4.69 -22.71
CA TYR A 83 -2.36 -3.73 -22.36
C TYR A 83 -2.10 -2.36 -22.99
N ALA A 84 -0.85 -1.91 -23.03
CA ALA A 84 -0.48 -0.66 -23.67
C ALA A 84 -0.82 -0.64 -25.17
N VAL A 85 -0.58 -1.75 -25.89
CA VAL A 85 -0.94 -1.88 -27.31
C VAL A 85 -2.46 -1.86 -27.50
N ILE A 86 -3.21 -2.62 -26.70
CA ILE A 86 -4.68 -2.63 -26.75
C ILE A 86 -5.22 -1.22 -26.50
N PHE A 87 -4.68 -0.53 -25.50
CA PHE A 87 -5.08 0.84 -25.19
C PHE A 87 -4.82 1.81 -26.37
N GLN A 88 -3.69 1.68 -27.05
CA GLN A 88 -3.38 2.48 -28.23
C GLN A 88 -4.34 2.18 -29.39
N GLN A 89 -4.57 0.90 -29.71
CA GLN A 89 -5.50 0.50 -30.77
C GLN A 89 -6.92 1.01 -30.50
N ARG A 90 -7.39 0.99 -29.25
CA ARG A 90 -8.70 1.53 -28.87
C ARG A 90 -8.81 3.03 -29.08
N LYS A 91 -7.72 3.78 -28.90
CA LYS A 91 -7.69 5.23 -29.19
C LYS A 91 -7.70 5.50 -30.70
N THR A 92 -7.02 4.68 -31.49
CA THR A 92 -6.97 4.84 -32.96
C THR A 92 -8.28 4.44 -33.63
N ALA A 93 -8.98 3.42 -33.11
CA ALA A 93 -10.25 2.94 -33.68
C ALA A 93 -11.47 3.85 -33.39
N SER A 94 -11.35 4.81 -32.47
CA SER A 94 -12.42 5.74 -32.10
C SER A 94 -12.35 7.10 -32.82
N GLY A 95 -11.42 7.26 -33.77
CA GLY A 95 -11.35 8.41 -34.68
C GLY A 95 -12.07 8.11 -35.99
#